data_AF-A0A2G9N3F6-F1
#
_entry.id   AF-A0A2G9N3F6-F1
#
_cell.length_a   1.000
_cell.length_b   1.000
_cell.length_c   1.000
_cell.angle_alpha   90.00
_cell.angle_beta   90.00
_cell.angle_gamma   90.00
#
_symmetry.space_group_name_H-M   'P 1'
#
loop_
_entity.id
_entity.type
_entity.pdbx_description
1 polymer ?
#
loop_
_entity_poly.entity_id
_entity_poly.type
_entity_poly.pdbx_seq_one_letter_code
_entity_poly.pdbx_strand_id
1 'polypeptide(L)'
;MPGKIANTLLGIVFYTIGVILVNYVFEPVSTQFLPYVELTLLTVGVFFLSGFFFGKYASILLFFSGIILGGFAKTNAVFVALAFLPLIIALFGGSTMGQMAYLDLTGKRNLFEYKLDYAAFLIIAVLVALAIGFGFDFYPPIGTLI
;
A
#
# COMPACT_ATOMS: atom_id res chain seq x y z
N MET A 1 -21.75 -2.43 4.38
CA MET A 1 -20.46 -1.72 4.47
C MET A 1 -20.15 -0.91 3.19
N PRO A 2 -21.02 0.02 2.75
CA PRO A 2 -20.78 0.80 1.53
C PRO A 2 -19.56 1.74 1.62
N GLY A 3 -19.20 2.20 2.83
CA GLY A 3 -18.05 3.09 3.04
C GLY A 3 -16.67 2.48 2.76
N LYS A 4 -16.49 1.15 2.91
CA LYS A 4 -15.19 0.50 2.68
C LYS A 4 -14.82 0.45 1.19
N ILE A 5 -15.80 0.16 0.33
CA ILE A 5 -15.60 0.12 -1.13
C ILE A 5 -15.34 1.53 -1.65
N ALA A 6 -16.14 2.53 -1.22
CA ALA A 6 -15.93 3.92 -1.59
C ALA A 6 -14.53 4.42 -1.18
N ASN A 7 -14.06 4.11 0.02
CA ASN A 7 -12.72 4.49 0.47
C ASN A 7 -11.60 3.78 -0.31
N THR A 8 -11.82 2.54 -0.73
CA THR A 8 -10.86 1.79 -1.56
C THR A 8 -10.78 2.39 -2.96
N LEU A 9 -11.92 2.69 -3.59
CA LEU A 9 -11.99 3.37 -4.89
C LEU A 9 -11.36 4.75 -4.84
N LEU A 10 -11.66 5.52 -3.80
CA LEU A 10 -11.03 6.81 -3.56
C LEU A 10 -9.50 6.64 -3.39
N GLY A 11 -9.07 5.59 -2.70
CA GLY A 11 -7.66 5.22 -2.57
C GLY A 11 -6.96 4.92 -3.89
N ILE A 12 -7.62 4.20 -4.82
CA ILE A 12 -7.11 3.96 -6.18
C ILE A 12 -6.90 5.30 -6.92
N VAL A 13 -7.91 6.17 -6.87
CA VAL A 13 -7.87 7.49 -7.50
C VAL A 13 -6.71 8.29 -6.93
N PHE A 14 -6.57 8.37 -5.62
CA PHE A 14 -5.48 9.11 -4.97
C PHE A 14 -4.09 8.51 -5.25
N TYR A 15 -3.95 7.19 -5.25
CA TYR A 15 -2.70 6.54 -5.66
C TYR A 15 -2.31 6.96 -7.08
N THR A 16 -3.26 6.90 -8.01
CA THR A 16 -3.05 7.26 -9.42
C THR A 16 -2.71 8.75 -9.57
N ILE A 17 -3.40 9.63 -8.84
CA ILE A 17 -3.08 11.07 -8.82
C ILE A 17 -1.65 11.28 -8.31
N GLY A 18 -1.23 10.57 -7.26
CA GLY A 18 0.15 10.65 -6.75
C GLY A 18 1.19 10.26 -7.81
N VAL A 19 0.95 9.16 -8.53
CA VAL A 19 1.82 8.71 -9.64
C VAL A 19 1.89 9.76 -10.76
N ILE A 20 0.73 10.29 -11.19
CA ILE A 20 0.66 11.30 -12.26
C ILE A 20 1.40 12.58 -11.83
N LEU A 21 1.17 13.05 -10.61
CA LEU A 21 1.73 14.28 -10.09
C LEU A 21 3.26 14.26 -10.10
N VAL A 22 3.89 13.14 -9.75
CA VAL A 22 5.36 12.96 -9.77
C VAL A 22 5.95 12.78 -11.17
N ASN A 23 5.14 12.42 -12.17
CA ASN A 23 5.63 12.22 -13.52
C ASN A 23 5.43 13.43 -14.44
N TYR A 24 4.45 14.29 -14.13
CA TYR A 24 4.04 15.42 -14.97
C TYR A 24 4.20 16.79 -14.32
N VAL A 25 4.24 16.88 -12.98
CA VAL A 25 4.28 18.17 -12.27
C VAL A 25 5.56 18.32 -11.45
N PHE A 26 5.99 17.25 -10.78
CA PHE A 26 7.21 17.22 -9.97
C PHE A 26 8.26 16.31 -10.59
N GLU A 27 9.46 16.31 -10.02
CA GLU A 27 10.49 15.33 -10.35
C GLU A 27 10.31 14.04 -9.51
N PRO A 28 10.67 12.87 -10.06
CA PRO A 28 10.73 11.62 -9.30
C PRO A 28 11.47 11.77 -7.98
N VAL A 29 10.85 11.33 -6.89
CA VAL A 29 11.54 11.19 -5.61
C VAL A 29 12.50 10.01 -5.76
N SER A 30 13.79 10.30 -5.97
CA SER A 30 14.82 9.28 -5.97
C SER A 30 15.00 8.75 -4.55
N THR A 31 14.59 7.52 -4.33
CA THR A 31 14.97 6.74 -3.16
C THR A 31 16.21 5.91 -3.53
N GLN A 32 17.19 5.83 -2.62
CA GLN A 32 18.38 4.99 -2.82
C GLN A 32 18.13 3.51 -2.50
N PHE A 33 16.85 3.13 -2.31
CA PHE A 33 16.46 1.79 -1.92
C PHE A 33 16.22 0.91 -3.15
N LEU A 34 16.45 -0.38 -2.98
CA LEU A 34 16.06 -1.36 -4.00
C LEU A 34 14.53 -1.49 -4.03
N PRO A 35 13.89 -1.69 -5.20
CA PRO A 35 12.43 -1.66 -5.35
C PRO A 35 11.68 -2.60 -4.39
N TYR A 36 12.23 -3.78 -4.10
CA TYR A 36 11.66 -4.73 -3.15
C TYR A 36 11.74 -4.27 -1.69
N VAL A 37 12.83 -3.58 -1.31
CA VAL A 37 12.98 -3.01 0.03
C VAL A 37 11.97 -1.88 0.20
N GLU A 38 11.88 -1.00 -0.79
CA GLU A 38 11.00 0.17 -0.75
C GLU A 38 9.52 -0.23 -0.72
N LEU A 39 9.08 -1.14 -1.59
CA LEU A 39 7.70 -1.61 -1.61
C LEU A 39 7.34 -2.31 -0.30
N THR A 40 8.27 -3.08 0.28
CA THR A 40 8.05 -3.74 1.57
C THR A 40 7.93 -2.72 2.70
N LEU A 41 8.83 -1.73 2.75
CA LEU A 41 8.77 -0.67 3.77
C LEU A 41 7.48 0.15 3.67
N LEU A 42 7.06 0.51 2.46
CA LEU A 42 5.80 1.20 2.23
C LEU A 42 4.61 0.34 2.67
N THR A 43 4.61 -0.95 2.33
CA THR A 43 3.55 -1.89 2.72
C THR A 43 3.43 -2.01 4.23
N VAL A 44 4.55 -2.19 4.93
CA VAL A 44 4.59 -2.25 6.40
C VAL A 44 4.15 -0.91 7.01
N GLY A 45 4.61 0.22 6.46
CA GLY A 45 4.21 1.55 6.89
C GLY A 45 2.72 1.79 6.75
N VAL A 46 2.13 1.45 5.59
CA VAL A 46 0.69 1.56 5.34
C VAL A 46 -0.11 0.67 6.28
N PHE A 47 0.38 -0.54 6.59
CA PHE A 47 -0.27 -1.42 7.57
C PHE A 47 -0.37 -0.74 8.93
N PHE A 48 0.75 -0.32 9.51
CA PHE A 48 0.75 0.28 10.86
C PHE A 48 0.01 1.62 10.90
N LEU A 49 0.25 2.50 9.93
CA LEU A 49 -0.44 3.80 9.86
C LEU A 49 -1.95 3.63 9.68
N SER A 50 -2.40 2.69 8.85
CA SER A 50 -3.84 2.45 8.72
C SER A 50 -4.44 1.87 10.01
N GLY A 51 -3.66 1.10 10.78
CA GLY A 51 -4.06 0.65 12.12
C GLY A 51 -4.22 1.79 13.12
N PHE A 52 -3.23 2.68 13.23
CA PHE A 52 -3.30 3.84 14.13
C PHE A 52 -4.50 4.75 13.85
N PHE A 53 -4.89 4.86 12.58
CA PHE A 53 -5.98 5.73 12.14
C PHE A 53 -7.30 4.99 11.87
N PHE A 54 -7.43 3.73 12.27
CA PHE A 54 -8.63 2.91 12.03
C PHE A 54 -9.07 2.88 10.56
N GLY A 55 -8.14 3.06 9.61
CA GLY A 55 -8.41 3.14 8.17
C GLY A 55 -9.03 4.47 7.70
N LYS A 56 -9.20 5.49 8.56
CA LYS A 56 -9.83 6.77 8.19
C LYS A 56 -9.05 7.54 7.14
N TYR A 57 -7.72 7.49 7.19
CA TYR A 57 -6.82 8.20 6.26
C TYR A 57 -6.23 7.30 5.17
N ALA A 58 -6.90 6.18 4.87
CA ALA A 58 -6.54 5.21 3.85
C ALA A 58 -6.11 5.85 2.52
N SER A 59 -6.93 6.78 2.01
CA SER A 59 -6.71 7.42 0.72
C SER A 59 -5.47 8.32 0.69
N ILE A 60 -5.14 8.96 1.81
CA ILE A 60 -3.96 9.81 1.95
C ILE A 60 -2.69 8.96 1.98
N LEU A 61 -2.71 7.81 2.68
CA LEU A 61 -1.58 6.88 2.70
C LEU A 61 -1.28 6.33 1.29
N LEU A 62 -2.33 6.05 0.52
CA LEU A 62 -2.20 5.61 -0.87
C LEU A 62 -1.72 6.73 -1.80
N PHE A 63 -2.15 7.98 -1.59
CA PHE A 63 -1.63 9.14 -2.31
C PHE A 63 -0.10 9.25 -2.18
N PHE A 64 0.43 9.23 -0.95
CA PHE A 64 1.87 9.32 -0.71
C PHE A 64 2.63 8.09 -1.23
N SER A 65 2.04 6.90 -1.12
CA SER A 65 2.63 5.70 -1.72
C SER A 65 2.73 5.83 -3.24
N GLY A 66 1.72 6.42 -3.89
CA GLY A 66 1.73 6.71 -5.32
C GLY A 66 2.75 7.77 -5.73
N ILE A 67 3.01 8.77 -4.89
CA ILE A 67 4.10 9.73 -5.10
C ILE A 67 5.46 9.01 -5.09
N ILE A 68 5.70 8.20 -4.06
CA ILE A 68 6.99 7.53 -3.87
C ILE A 68 7.24 6.50 -4.99
N LEU A 69 6.28 5.60 -5.22
CA LEU A 69 6.40 4.58 -6.26
C LEU A 69 6.27 5.15 -7.68
N GLY A 70 5.66 6.32 -7.83
CA GLY A 70 5.49 7.00 -9.11
C GLY A 70 6.80 7.27 -9.83
N GLY A 71 7.91 7.39 -9.10
CA GLY A 71 9.24 7.54 -9.70
C GLY A 71 9.63 6.38 -10.63
N PHE A 72 9.12 5.17 -10.38
CA PHE A 72 9.37 3.99 -11.21
C PHE A 72 8.47 3.90 -12.45
N ALA A 73 7.48 4.78 -12.62
CA ALA A 73 6.48 4.63 -13.68
C ALA A 73 7.09 4.73 -15.09
N LYS A 74 8.11 5.56 -15.28
CA LYS A 74 8.81 5.72 -16.58
C LYS A 74 9.62 4.49 -16.97
N THR A 75 10.21 3.80 -15.98
CA THR A 75 11.01 2.59 -16.20
C THR A 75 10.15 1.33 -16.21
N ASN A 76 9.10 1.29 -15.39
CA ASN A 76 8.36 0.08 -15.10
C ASN A 76 6.94 0.37 -14.57
N ALA A 77 6.03 0.77 -15.46
CA ALA A 77 4.64 1.05 -15.07
C ALA A 77 3.89 -0.19 -14.57
N VAL A 78 4.26 -1.39 -15.05
CA VAL A 78 3.66 -2.65 -14.58
C VAL A 78 3.96 -2.86 -13.10
N PHE A 79 5.21 -2.64 -12.68
CA PHE A 79 5.57 -2.65 -11.27
C PHE A 79 4.73 -1.65 -10.47
N VAL A 80 4.62 -0.40 -10.92
CA VAL A 80 3.84 0.64 -10.21
C VAL A 80 2.36 0.28 -10.09
N ALA A 81 1.78 -0.36 -11.11
CA ALA A 81 0.40 -0.84 -11.06
C ALA A 81 0.24 -2.02 -10.09
N LEU A 82 1.15 -2.99 -10.14
CA LEU A 82 1.11 -4.18 -9.28
C LEU A 82 1.41 -3.85 -7.81
N ALA A 83 2.29 -2.88 -7.55
CA ALA A 83 2.66 -2.41 -6.22
C ALA A 83 1.45 -1.91 -5.40
N PHE A 84 0.35 -1.57 -6.06
CA PHE A 84 -0.90 -1.24 -5.40
C PHE A 84 -1.51 -2.42 -4.59
N LEU A 85 -1.35 -3.65 -5.07
CA LEU A 85 -1.93 -4.85 -4.45
C LEU A 85 -1.49 -5.07 -2.99
N PRO A 86 -0.18 -5.14 -2.67
CA PRO A 86 0.25 -5.33 -1.29
C PRO A 86 -0.15 -4.14 -0.40
N LEU A 87 -0.16 -2.91 -0.91
CA LEU A 87 -0.60 -1.72 -0.17
C LEU A 87 -2.06 -1.82 0.26
N ILE A 88 -2.94 -2.33 -0.61
CA ILE A 88 -4.35 -2.55 -0.27
C ILE A 88 -4.52 -3.65 0.77
N ILE A 89 -3.81 -4.77 0.62
CA ILE A 89 -3.86 -5.86 1.62
C ILE A 89 -3.41 -5.34 2.99
N ALA A 90 -2.30 -4.57 3.02
CA ALA A 90 -1.79 -3.94 4.22
C ALA A 90 -2.79 -2.96 4.84
N LEU A 91 -3.47 -2.16 4.02
CA LEU A 91 -4.47 -1.19 4.47
C LEU A 91 -5.70 -1.87 5.11
N PHE A 92 -6.18 -2.96 4.50
CA PHE A 92 -7.28 -3.74 5.08
C PHE A 92 -6.87 -4.42 6.39
N GLY A 93 -5.69 -5.04 6.42
CA GLY A 93 -5.15 -5.69 7.61
C GLY A 93 -4.94 -4.71 8.77
N GLY A 94 -4.30 -3.58 8.49
CA GLY A 94 -4.04 -2.54 9.47
C GLY A 94 -5.33 -1.89 9.99
N SER A 95 -6.26 -1.49 9.10
CA SER A 95 -7.57 -0.97 9.51
C SER A 95 -8.34 -1.95 10.41
N THR A 96 -8.24 -3.25 10.14
CA THR A 96 -8.85 -4.30 10.97
C THR A 96 -8.18 -4.39 12.33
N MET A 97 -6.84 -4.39 12.38
CA MET A 97 -6.07 -4.35 13.64
C MET A 97 -6.47 -3.14 14.49
N GLY A 98 -6.53 -1.96 13.88
CA GLY A 98 -6.97 -0.73 14.54
C GLY A 98 -8.39 -0.87 15.09
N GLN A 99 -9.33 -1.36 14.28
CA GLN A 99 -10.71 -1.53 14.72
C GLN A 99 -10.82 -2.48 15.93
N MET A 100 -10.04 -3.58 15.94
CA MET A 100 -10.00 -4.49 17.10
C MET A 100 -9.37 -3.82 18.32
N ALA A 101 -8.33 -3.01 18.14
CA ALA A 101 -7.72 -2.25 19.23
C ALA A 101 -8.70 -1.27 19.87
N TYR A 102 -9.53 -0.60 19.06
CA TYR A 102 -10.59 0.27 19.57
C TYR A 102 -11.65 -0.51 20.36
N LEU A 103 -12.05 -1.69 19.89
CA LEU A 103 -13.02 -2.53 20.58
C LEU A 103 -12.47 -3.07 21.90
N ASP A 104 -11.17 -3.33 21.97
CA ASP A 104 -10.45 -3.70 23.20
C ASP A 104 -10.43 -2.57 24.22
N LEU A 105 -10.08 -1.35 23.79
CA LEU A 105 -10.12 -0.16 24.64
C LEU A 105 -11.53 0.16 25.18
N THR A 106 -12.58 -0.26 24.47
CA THR A 106 -13.97 -0.07 24.90
C THR A 106 -14.54 -1.28 25.67
N GLY A 107 -13.72 -2.30 25.94
CA GLY A 107 -14.10 -3.50 26.68
C GLY A 107 -15.10 -4.41 25.95
N LYS A 108 -15.28 -4.21 24.64
CA LYS A 108 -16.27 -4.94 23.83
C LYS A 108 -15.73 -6.25 23.27
N ARG A 109 -14.42 -6.37 23.07
CA ARG A 109 -13.72 -7.54 22.52
C ARG A 109 -12.27 -7.56 23.00
N ASN A 110 -11.58 -8.68 22.86
CA ASN A 110 -10.14 -8.79 23.13
C ASN A 110 -9.33 -8.74 21.82
N LEU A 111 -8.37 -7.82 21.71
CA LEU A 111 -7.50 -7.69 20.54
C LEU A 111 -6.63 -8.95 20.30
N PHE A 112 -6.23 -9.64 21.36
CA PHE A 112 -5.33 -10.79 21.26
C PHE A 112 -6.01 -12.05 20.72
N GLU A 113 -7.34 -12.12 20.76
CA GLU A 113 -8.10 -13.23 20.16
C GLU A 113 -7.98 -13.23 18.64
N TYR A 114 -7.85 -12.04 18.03
CA TYR A 114 -7.79 -11.85 16.58
C TYR A 114 -6.36 -11.66 16.04
N LYS A 115 -5.34 -11.96 16.86
CA LYS A 115 -3.92 -11.70 16.50
C LYS A 115 -3.43 -12.41 15.25
N LEU A 116 -3.95 -13.61 15.00
CA LEU A 116 -3.58 -14.38 13.82
C LEU A 116 -4.15 -13.76 12.54
N ASP A 117 -5.34 -13.15 12.62
CA ASP A 117 -6.00 -12.58 11.44
C ASP A 117 -5.21 -11.39 10.88
N TYR A 118 -4.89 -10.41 11.73
CA TYR A 118 -4.14 -9.24 11.27
C TYR A 118 -2.65 -9.54 11.04
N ALA A 119 -2.06 -10.52 11.74
CA ALA A 119 -0.71 -11.00 11.43
C ALA A 119 -0.66 -11.68 10.04
N ALA A 120 -1.66 -12.50 9.70
CA ALA A 120 -1.74 -13.13 8.39
C ALA A 120 -1.84 -12.08 7.27
N PHE A 121 -2.65 -11.03 7.45
CA PHE A 121 -2.71 -9.93 6.48
C PHE A 121 -1.35 -9.26 6.28
N LEU A 122 -0.62 -8.97 7.36
CA LEU A 122 0.71 -8.36 7.27
C LEU A 122 1.69 -9.28 6.53
N ILE A 123 1.73 -10.57 6.90
CA ILE A 123 2.62 -11.56 6.27
C ILE A 123 2.32 -11.68 4.78
N ILE A 124 1.04 -11.83 4.40
CA ILE A 124 0.62 -11.93 3.01
C ILE A 124 1.00 -10.65 2.24
N ALA A 125 0.74 -9.47 2.82
CA ALA A 125 1.09 -8.20 2.19
C ALA A 125 2.61 -8.09 1.94
N VAL A 126 3.44 -8.47 2.91
CA VAL A 126 4.90 -8.48 2.78
C VAL A 126 5.38 -9.48 1.74
N LEU A 127 4.84 -10.71 1.73
CA LEU A 127 5.22 -11.72 0.72
C LEU A 127 4.86 -11.27 -0.69
N VAL A 128 3.69 -10.66 -0.87
CA VAL A 128 3.25 -10.10 -2.17
C VAL A 128 4.14 -8.90 -2.56
N ALA A 129 4.47 -8.02 -1.62
CA ALA A 129 5.38 -6.91 -1.84
C ALA A 129 6.78 -7.37 -2.29
N LEU A 130 7.32 -8.40 -1.62
CA LEU A 130 8.60 -9.00 -2.00
C LEU A 130 8.52 -9.66 -3.38
N ALA A 131 7.48 -10.44 -3.66
CA ALA A 131 7.32 -11.09 -4.96
C ALA A 131 7.26 -10.08 -6.12
N ILE A 132 6.49 -9.00 -5.96
CA ILE A 132 6.40 -7.92 -6.97
C ILE A 132 7.73 -7.14 -7.04
N GLY A 133 8.35 -6.86 -5.90
CA GLY A 133 9.61 -6.15 -5.81
C GLY A 133 10.77 -6.89 -6.47
N PHE A 134 10.92 -8.19 -6.22
CA PHE A 134 11.91 -9.03 -6.90
C PHE A 134 11.58 -9.23 -8.39
N GLY A 135 10.30 -9.19 -8.73
CA GLY A 135 9.82 -9.21 -10.11
C GLY A 135 10.17 -7.96 -10.92
N PHE A 136 10.67 -6.89 -10.29
CA PHE A 136 10.90 -5.59 -10.93
C PHE A 136 11.67 -5.71 -12.24
N ASP A 137 12.82 -6.38 -12.23
CA ASP A 137 13.70 -6.50 -13.40
C ASP A 137 13.11 -7.36 -14.54
N PHE A 138 12.05 -8.14 -14.26
CA PHE A 138 11.39 -9.00 -15.23
C PHE A 138 10.20 -8.33 -15.92
N TYR A 139 9.73 -7.18 -15.43
CA TYR A 139 8.61 -6.49 -16.06
C TYR A 139 9.10 -5.66 -17.26
N PRO A 140 8.43 -5.75 -18.42
CA PRO A 140 8.86 -5.04 -19.60
C PRO A 140 8.71 -3.52 -19.41
N PRO A 141 9.74 -2.72 -19.75
CA PRO A 141 9.57 -1.28 -19.85
C PRO A 141 8.55 -0.93 -20.94
N ILE A 142 7.82 0.18 -20.77
CA ILE A 142 6.76 0.60 -21.70
C ILE A 142 7.27 0.76 -23.15
N GLY A 143 8.56 1.04 -23.33
CA GLY A 143 9.20 1.23 -24.64
C GLY A 143 9.59 -0.05 -25.39
N THR A 144 9.44 -1.24 -24.81
CA THR A 144 9.84 -2.52 -25.46
C THR A 144 8.65 -3.38 -25.89
N LEU A 145 7.43 -2.88 -25.78
CA LEU A 145 6.19 -3.55 -26.20
C LEU A 145 5.72 -3.14 -27.61
N ILE A 146 6.60 -2.56 -28.42
CA ILE A 146 6.36 -2.17 -29.82
C ILE A 146 7.30 -2.94 -30.72
#